data_AF-A0A1J3HYE5-F1
#
_entry.id   AF-A0A1J3HYE5-F1
#
_cell.length_a   1.000
_cell.length_b   1.000
_cell.length_c   1.000
_cell.angle_alpha   90.00
_cell.angle_beta   90.00
_cell.angle_gamma   90.00
#
_symmetry.space_group_name_H-M   'P 1'
#
loop_
_entity.id
_entity.type
_entity.pdbx_description
1 polymer ?
#
loop_
_entity_poly.entity_id
_entity_poly.type
_entity_poly.pdbx_seq_one_letter_code
_entity_poly.pdbx_strand_id
1 'polypeptide(L)'
;MNKFSIVSSSFRLLSIGSYVELIETNGRDRLLCGGRKLHGHLVTSGIARLTRIAAKLVSFYVDCGKVPDARKVFDKMPKRDISRWLVMIGACARNGYYQESLDIFREMSKEGLKLDA
;
A
#
# COMPACT_ATOMS: atom_id res chain seq x y z
N MET A 1 -20.24 -23.38 -16.69
CA MET A 1 -20.08 -22.98 -15.28
C MET A 1 -18.78 -22.22 -15.12
N ASN A 2 -18.82 -20.91 -14.90
CA ASN A 2 -17.64 -20.05 -14.80
C ASN A 2 -17.02 -20.11 -13.40
N LYS A 3 -15.72 -20.44 -13.31
CA LYS A 3 -14.91 -20.38 -12.08
C LYS A 3 -14.79 -18.97 -11.47
N PHE A 4 -15.32 -17.94 -12.13
CA PHE A 4 -15.27 -16.55 -11.68
C PHE A 4 -16.35 -16.17 -10.65
N SER A 5 -17.40 -16.98 -10.47
CA SER A 5 -18.53 -16.62 -9.59
C SER A 5 -18.31 -16.96 -8.11
N ILE A 6 -17.32 -17.81 -7.79
CA ILE A 6 -17.10 -18.26 -6.41
C ILE A 6 -16.18 -17.28 -5.64
N VAL A 7 -15.24 -16.62 -6.34
CA VAL A 7 -14.25 -15.74 -5.69
C VAL A 7 -14.84 -14.36 -5.34
N SER A 8 -15.93 -13.91 -5.96
CA SER A 8 -16.53 -12.59 -5.64
C SER A 8 -17.41 -12.59 -4.39
N SER A 9 -17.86 -13.76 -3.93
CA SER A 9 -18.77 -13.88 -2.79
C SER A 9 -18.04 -13.97 -1.44
N SER A 10 -16.79 -14.42 -1.41
CA SER A 10 -15.99 -14.55 -0.18
C SER A 10 -15.46 -13.23 0.39
N PHE A 11 -15.50 -12.15 -0.40
CA PHE A 11 -14.99 -10.83 0.03
C PHE A 11 -16.01 -9.98 0.80
N ARG A 12 -17.29 -10.37 0.85
CA ARG A 12 -18.36 -9.51 1.41
C ARG A 12 -18.41 -9.43 2.95
N LEU A 13 -17.62 -10.23 3.68
CA LEU A 13 -17.60 -10.24 5.16
C LEU A 13 -16.19 -10.20 5.77
N LEU A 14 -15.16 -9.87 5.00
CA LEU A 14 -13.80 -9.83 5.53
C LEU A 14 -13.57 -8.61 6.42
N SER A 15 -13.02 -8.85 7.61
CA SER A 15 -12.59 -7.77 8.50
C SER A 15 -11.46 -6.96 7.86
N ILE A 16 -11.26 -5.71 8.32
CA ILE A 16 -10.09 -4.93 7.91
C ILE A 16 -8.78 -5.69 8.22
N GLY A 17 -8.75 -6.51 9.29
CA GLY A 17 -7.60 -7.35 9.61
C GLY A 17 -7.30 -8.39 8.54
N SER A 18 -8.33 -9.08 8.06
CA SER A 18 -8.21 -10.08 6.98
C SER A 18 -7.68 -9.46 5.68
N TYR A 19 -8.11 -8.23 5.36
CA TYR A 19 -7.56 -7.51 4.21
C TYR A 19 -6.09 -7.14 4.38
N VAL A 20 -5.67 -6.73 5.59
CA VAL A 20 -4.26 -6.44 5.88
C VAL A 20 -3.40 -7.69 5.67
N GLU A 21 -3.82 -8.83 6.21
CA GLU A 21 -3.11 -10.10 6.09
C GLU A 21 -2.96 -10.54 4.62
N LEU A 22 -4.03 -10.42 3.83
CA LEU A 22 -4.00 -10.74 2.41
C LEU A 22 -3.05 -9.81 1.63
N ILE A 23 -3.07 -8.50 1.92
CA ILE A 23 -2.14 -7.55 1.27
C ILE A 23 -0.70 -7.90 1.61
N GLU A 24 -0.40 -8.15 2.89
CA GLU A 24 0.94 -8.46 3.36
C GLU A 24 1.48 -9.77 2.79
N THR A 25 0.64 -10.81 2.74
CA THR A 25 1.01 -12.10 2.14
C THR A 25 1.30 -11.95 0.65
N ASN A 26 0.46 -11.22 -0.08
CA ASN A 26 0.72 -10.93 -1.51
C ASN A 26 2.00 -10.09 -1.70
N GLY A 27 2.35 -9.21 -0.76
CA GLY A 27 3.59 -8.43 -0.80
C GLY A 27 4.82 -9.30 -0.58
N ARG A 28 4.82 -10.08 0.51
CA ARG A 28 5.89 -11.02 0.87
C ARG A 28 6.18 -12.02 -0.24
N ASP A 29 5.13 -12.58 -0.84
CA ASP A 29 5.23 -13.59 -1.90
C ASP A 29 5.33 -12.97 -3.31
N ARG A 30 5.35 -11.64 -3.40
CA ARG A 30 5.45 -10.86 -4.65
C ARG A 30 4.36 -11.20 -5.68
N LEU A 31 3.16 -11.51 -5.20
CA LEU A 31 2.00 -11.90 -6.01
C LEU A 31 1.27 -10.67 -6.59
N LEU A 32 1.91 -9.99 -7.54
CA LEU A 32 1.42 -8.72 -8.09
C LEU A 32 0.01 -8.81 -8.69
N CYS A 33 -0.28 -9.88 -9.44
CA CYS A 33 -1.60 -10.07 -10.07
C CYS A 33 -2.71 -10.26 -9.02
N GLY A 34 -2.44 -11.02 -7.97
CA GLY A 34 -3.38 -11.24 -6.86
C GLY A 34 -3.64 -9.95 -6.08
N GLY A 35 -2.56 -9.27 -5.67
CA GLY A 35 -2.67 -8.01 -4.93
C GLY A 35 -3.32 -6.87 -5.73
N ARG A 36 -3.14 -6.81 -7.06
CA ARG A 36 -3.86 -5.84 -7.90
C ARG A 36 -5.37 -6.10 -7.96
N LYS A 37 -5.80 -7.37 -8.04
CA LYS A 37 -7.23 -7.73 -7.96
C LYS A 37 -7.80 -7.35 -6.61
N LEU A 38 -7.07 -7.64 -5.53
CA LEU A 38 -7.44 -7.26 -4.17
C LEU A 38 -7.54 -5.74 -4.01
N HIS A 39 -6.55 -4.99 -4.50
CA HIS A 39 -6.58 -3.53 -4.47
C HIS A 39 -7.77 -2.97 -5.25
N GLY A 40 -8.07 -3.50 -6.45
CA GLY A 40 -9.25 -3.12 -7.22
C GLY A 40 -10.55 -3.30 -6.43
N HIS A 41 -10.72 -4.45 -5.78
CA HIS A 41 -11.85 -4.72 -4.89
C HIS A 41 -11.93 -3.69 -3.74
N LEU A 42 -10.81 -3.42 -3.07
CA LEU A 42 -10.73 -2.45 -1.97
C LEU A 42 -11.07 -1.03 -2.41
N VAL A 43 -10.71 -0.64 -3.64
CA VAL A 43 -11.09 0.65 -4.23
C VAL A 43 -12.59 0.71 -4.43
N THR A 44 -13.19 -0.30 -5.06
CA THR A 44 -14.64 -0.34 -5.33
C THR A 44 -15.49 -0.39 -4.05
N SER A 45 -14.93 -0.95 -2.97
CA SER A 45 -15.58 -1.01 -1.66
C SER A 45 -15.30 0.22 -0.78
N GLY A 46 -14.52 1.19 -1.26
CA GLY A 46 -14.11 2.40 -0.50
C GLY A 46 -13.08 2.17 0.62
N ILE A 47 -12.76 0.91 0.91
CA ILE A 47 -11.86 0.48 2.00
C ILE A 47 -10.40 0.88 1.73
N ALA A 48 -10.00 0.99 0.45
CA ALA A 48 -8.63 1.37 0.06
C ALA A 48 -8.17 2.73 0.64
N ARG A 49 -9.10 3.64 0.96
CA ARG A 49 -8.79 4.96 1.52
C ARG A 49 -8.52 4.94 3.02
N LEU A 50 -8.82 3.86 3.73
CA LEU A 50 -8.50 3.75 5.14
C LEU A 50 -6.98 3.79 5.33
N THR A 51 -6.47 4.66 6.20
CA THR A 51 -5.02 4.85 6.40
C THR A 51 -4.27 3.55 6.60
N ARG A 52 -4.82 2.63 7.40
CA ARG A 52 -4.23 1.32 7.67
C ARG A 52 -4.12 0.46 6.41
N ILE A 53 -5.12 0.48 5.54
CA ILE A 53 -5.14 -0.30 4.30
C ILE A 53 -4.22 0.33 3.26
N ALA A 54 -4.30 1.65 3.08
CA ALA A 54 -3.45 2.38 2.14
C ALA A 54 -1.95 2.19 2.47
N ALA A 55 -1.59 2.24 3.76
CA ALA A 55 -0.20 2.00 4.18
C ALA A 55 0.32 0.61 3.80
N LYS A 56 -0.54 -0.42 3.91
CA LYS A 56 -0.19 -1.79 3.50
C LYS A 56 -0.14 -1.93 1.99
N LEU A 57 -1.02 -1.26 1.25
CA LEU A 57 -0.97 -1.22 -0.22
C LEU A 57 0.31 -0.56 -0.74
N VAL A 58 0.79 0.52 -0.09
CA VAL A 58 2.10 1.13 -0.40
C VAL A 58 3.21 0.10 -0.23
N SER A 59 3.26 -0.56 0.94
CA SER A 59 4.27 -1.60 1.21
C SER A 59 4.22 -2.73 0.19
N PHE A 60 3.03 -3.26 -0.10
CA PHE A 60 2.80 -4.31 -1.10
C PHE A 60 3.35 -3.93 -2.49
N TYR A 61 3.08 -2.72 -2.97
CA TYR A 61 3.57 -2.31 -4.29
C TYR A 61 5.08 -2.16 -4.31
N VAL A 62 5.70 -1.68 -3.23
CA VAL A 62 7.16 -1.62 -3.13
C VAL A 62 7.77 -3.02 -3.05
N ASP A 63 7.19 -3.93 -2.26
CA ASP A 63 7.64 -5.33 -2.15
C ASP A 63 7.59 -6.06 -3.51
N CYS A 64 6.64 -5.69 -4.37
CA CYS A 64 6.51 -6.17 -5.75
C CYS A 64 7.37 -5.40 -6.78
N GLY A 65 8.21 -4.46 -6.34
CA GLY A 65 9.04 -3.61 -7.20
C GLY A 65 8.27 -2.66 -8.11
N LYS A 66 7.06 -2.26 -7.71
CA LYS A 66 6.20 -1.31 -8.41
C LYS A 66 6.11 0.01 -7.65
N VAL A 67 7.27 0.62 -7.39
CA VAL A 67 7.38 1.92 -6.68
C VAL A 67 6.48 3.02 -7.28
N PRO A 68 6.34 3.17 -8.62
CA PRO A 68 5.41 4.15 -9.19
C PRO A 68 3.93 3.89 -8.84
N ASP A 69 3.52 2.63 -8.68
CA ASP A 69 2.17 2.29 -8.24
C ASP A 69 2.01 2.55 -6.73
N ALA A 70 3.05 2.28 -5.93
CA ALA A 70 3.08 2.65 -4.51
C ALA A 70 2.92 4.17 -4.32
N ARG A 71 3.59 4.98 -5.15
CA ARG A 71 3.48 6.44 -5.16
C ARG A 71 2.04 6.91 -5.40
N LYS A 72 1.34 6.30 -6.37
CA LYS A 72 -0.09 6.62 -6.63
C LYS A 72 -1.00 6.35 -5.43
N VAL A 73 -0.71 5.30 -4.66
CA VAL A 73 -1.46 5.01 -3.42
C VAL A 73 -1.11 6.02 -2.33
N PHE A 74 0.18 6.28 -2.15
CA PHE A 74 0.71 7.27 -1.20
C PHE A 74 0.11 8.67 -1.41
N ASP A 75 0.07 9.16 -2.66
CA ASP A 75 -0.46 10.48 -3.00
C ASP A 75 -1.97 10.60 -2.71
N LYS A 76 -2.69 9.47 -2.65
CA LYS A 76 -4.13 9.39 -2.35
C LYS A 76 -4.43 9.15 -0.88
N MET A 77 -3.43 9.00 -0.01
CA MET A 77 -3.65 8.78 1.42
C MET A 77 -4.30 10.03 2.05
N PRO A 78 -5.37 9.87 2.86
CA PRO A 78 -6.13 11.00 3.38
C PRO A 78 -5.40 11.79 4.47
N LYS A 79 -4.47 11.15 5.21
CA LYS A 79 -3.67 11.82 6.24
C LYS A 79 -2.39 12.36 5.63
N ARG A 80 -2.16 13.67 5.79
CA ARG A 80 -0.93 14.37 5.40
C ARG A 80 0.01 14.59 6.58
N ASP A 81 0.00 13.66 7.53
CA ASP A 81 0.92 13.68 8.67
C ASP A 81 2.25 13.02 8.31
N ILE A 82 3.22 13.09 9.21
CA ILE A 82 4.53 12.46 9.04
C ILE A 82 4.45 10.94 8.85
N SER A 83 3.37 10.31 9.35
CA SER A 83 3.19 8.86 9.29
C SER A 83 3.09 8.35 7.85
N ARG A 84 2.43 9.06 6.93
CA ARG A 84 2.38 8.63 5.52
C ARG A 84 3.76 8.60 4.87
N TRP A 85 4.60 9.59 5.18
CA TRP A 85 5.96 9.71 4.64
C TRP A 85 6.81 8.55 5.12
N LEU A 86 6.73 8.25 6.42
CA LEU A 86 7.43 7.12 7.04
C LEU A 86 7.07 5.78 6.41
N VAL A 87 5.81 5.58 6.01
CA VAL A 87 5.41 4.34 5.31
C VAL A 87 6.16 4.19 3.99
N MET A 88 6.17 5.23 3.15
CA MET A 88 6.82 5.18 1.83
C MET A 88 8.35 5.07 1.97
N ILE A 89 8.96 5.89 2.84
CA ILE A 89 10.40 5.88 3.14
C ILE A 89 10.81 4.50 3.65
N GLY A 90 10.12 3.99 4.68
CA GLY A 90 10.43 2.70 5.29
C GLY A 90 10.19 1.51 4.34
N ALA A 91 9.20 1.58 3.45
CA ALA A 91 8.99 0.55 2.44
C ALA A 91 10.13 0.54 1.41
N CYS A 92 10.52 1.71 0.90
CA CYS A 92 11.63 1.84 -0.05
C CYS A 92 12.95 1.38 0.55
N ALA A 93 13.30 1.86 1.74
CA ALA A 93 14.55 1.52 2.43
C ALA A 93 14.69 0.01 2.68
N ARG A 94 13.63 -0.66 3.16
CA ARG A 94 13.63 -2.12 3.40
C ARG A 94 13.77 -2.97 2.14
N ASN A 95 13.40 -2.43 0.98
CA ASN A 95 13.47 -3.12 -0.31
C ASN A 95 14.67 -2.71 -1.17
N GLY A 96 15.59 -1.90 -0.64
CA GLY A 96 16.79 -1.47 -1.36
C GLY A 96 16.59 -0.31 -2.33
N TYR A 97 15.41 0.32 -2.35
CA TYR A 97 15.11 1.53 -3.12
C TYR A 97 15.61 2.78 -2.39
N TYR A 98 16.92 2.83 -2.11
CA TYR A 98 17.51 3.86 -1.25
C TYR A 98 17.41 5.26 -1.86
N GLN A 99 17.57 5.37 -3.18
CA GLN A 99 17.49 6.66 -3.86
C GLN A 99 16.07 7.24 -3.77
N GLU A 100 15.06 6.41 -4.06
CA GLU A 100 13.65 6.78 -3.91
C GLU A 100 13.32 7.11 -2.45
N SER A 101 13.85 6.35 -1.49
CA SER A 101 13.70 6.64 -0.07
C SER A 101 14.23 8.03 0.30
N LEU A 102 15.42 8.40 -0.18
CA LEU A 102 16.03 9.71 0.06
C LEU A 102 15.25 10.83 -0.63
N ASP A 103 14.75 10.60 -1.84
CA ASP A 103 13.98 11.60 -2.57
C ASP A 103 12.64 11.89 -1.90
N ILE A 104 11.96 10.86 -1.40
CA ILE A 104 10.74 11.00 -0.59
C ILE A 104 11.04 11.72 0.74
N PHE A 105 12.16 11.42 1.39
CA PHE A 105 12.58 12.14 2.61
C PHE A 105 12.85 13.64 2.35
N ARG A 106 13.48 13.96 1.22
CA ARG A 106 13.71 15.35 0.80
C ARG A 106 12.40 16.07 0.49
N GLU A 107 11.44 15.38 -0.14
CA GLU A 107 10.10 15.91 -0.39
C GLU A 107 9.35 16.21 0.91
N MET A 108 9.35 15.27 1.86
CA MET A 108 8.82 15.47 3.21
C MET A 108 9.44 16.70 3.90
N SER A 109 10.77 16.84 3.82
CA SER A 109 11.50 17.95 4.42
C SER A 109 11.12 19.31 3.82
N LYS A 110 10.85 19.35 2.50
CA LYS A 110 10.37 20.55 1.80
C LYS A 110 8.95 20.95 2.22
N GLU A 111 8.13 20.02 2.68
CA GLU A 111 6.83 20.33 3.30
C GLU A 111 6.94 20.87 4.74
N GLY A 112 8.17 21.06 5.26
CA GLY A 112 8.41 21.56 6.61
C GLY A 112 8.22 20.51 7.71
N LEU A 113 7.98 19.25 7.34
CA LEU A 113 7.86 18.14 8.26
C LEU A 113 9.25 17.60 8.60
N LYS A 114 9.53 17.46 9.90
CA LYS A 114 10.78 16.89 10.40
C LYS A 114 10.49 15.62 11.18
N LEU A 115 11.34 14.61 11.02
CA LEU A 115 11.35 13.48 11.94
C LEU A 115 11.87 13.99 13.27
N ASP A 116 11.01 13.98 14.28
CA ASP A 116 11.44 14.19 15.65
C ASP A 116 12.36 13.01 16.01
N ALA A 117 13.60 13.33 16.40
CA ALA A 117 14.65 12.36 16.71
C ALA A 117 14.61 11.93 18.17
#